data_AF-A0AAW0CDM6-F1
#
_entry.id   AF-A0AAW0CDM6-F1
#
_cell.length_a   1.000
_cell.length_b   1.000
_cell.length_c   1.000
_cell.angle_alpha   90.00
_cell.angle_beta   90.00
_cell.angle_gamma   90.00
#
_symmetry.space_group_name_H-M   'P 1'
#
loop_
_entity.id
_entity.type
_entity.pdbx_description
1 polymer ?
#
loop_
_entity_poly.entity_id
_entity_poly.type
_entity_poly.pdbx_seq_one_letter_code
_entity_poly.pdbx_strand_id
1 'polypeptide(L)'
;MRSEARVLYWFRTDLRLHSNPALHAALKLEPEVLYPIWTWDPEYVYAHRVGVNRFNFLLESMRDLSRSLEACNPNTKLHVVRGRPQAVIPALIKEWRISHLVYEKDTSGYSLMRDTEIKRVVSEAGVKVIDVLGHTLYDPEEVIKSNGGRATLSLSSWRSAVKKLPEPSRPLPAPKSLPPPGDTDATNLRVPKTSREEHTNSDFDMNAETRVGQVTCYDSIAGPSHNFEIPTMEELGLPEATTSIRGGEKEALRRLQEFCENKEQVALFAKPKTSPAEFDPPATTLLSPYLKFGCLGVHEFLWRVRDTISDWRESSKKTSKATKEPENLEGQLAFREMYYSAEFAQGPEFGQIRGNSICRYIDWKLQNQYDAEGKLIVPRPRGETGAEEWYLAWVWSRNQGETRTNPLTMQNRKKGGPVSLG
;
A
#
# COMPACT_ATOMS: atom_id res chain seq x y z
N MET A 1 20.42 29.89 -12.41
CA MET A 1 19.00 30.08 -12.76
C MET A 1 18.20 29.19 -11.83
N ARG A 2 17.12 29.69 -11.21
CA ARG A 2 16.19 28.80 -10.48
C ARG A 2 15.57 27.85 -11.51
N SER A 3 15.43 26.58 -11.16
CA SER A 3 14.79 25.57 -12.00
C SER A 3 13.33 25.94 -12.25
N GLU A 4 12.88 25.89 -13.52
CA GLU A 4 11.45 26.05 -13.89
C GLU A 4 10.68 24.72 -13.74
N ALA A 5 11.22 23.76 -12.99
CA ALA A 5 10.58 22.48 -12.81
C ALA A 5 9.28 22.64 -12.01
N ARG A 6 8.17 22.29 -12.65
CA ARG A 6 6.85 22.10 -12.04
C ARG A 6 6.63 20.60 -11.86
N VAL A 7 6.61 20.14 -10.62
CA VAL A 7 6.62 18.71 -10.28
C VAL A 7 5.25 18.28 -9.78
N LEU A 8 4.69 17.24 -10.40
CA LEU A 8 3.57 16.49 -9.87
C LEU A 8 4.11 15.29 -9.11
N TYR A 9 4.01 15.31 -7.79
CA TYR A 9 4.41 14.19 -6.94
C TYR A 9 3.18 13.32 -6.65
N TRP A 10 3.15 12.12 -7.22
CA TRP A 10 2.02 11.20 -7.09
C TRP A 10 2.25 10.20 -5.97
N PHE A 11 1.72 10.54 -4.79
CA PHE A 11 1.64 9.61 -3.66
C PHE A 11 0.71 8.46 -4.01
N ARG A 12 1.06 7.27 -3.55
CA ARG A 12 0.32 6.03 -3.79
C ARG A 12 0.32 5.15 -2.55
N THR A 13 1.32 4.27 -2.46
CA THR A 13 1.60 3.36 -1.34
C THR A 13 2.63 3.94 -0.39
N ASP A 14 3.12 5.16 -0.62
CA ASP A 14 4.20 5.82 0.11
C ASP A 14 3.66 6.95 0.99
N LEU A 15 2.68 6.68 1.84
CA LEU A 15 2.01 7.69 2.68
C LEU A 15 2.88 8.19 3.85
N ARG A 16 4.09 8.68 3.55
CA ARG A 16 5.12 9.14 4.49
C ARG A 16 6.04 10.18 3.86
N LEU A 17 6.67 10.99 4.71
CA LEU A 17 7.76 11.90 4.33
C LEU A 17 9.16 11.33 4.65
N HIS A 18 9.31 10.55 5.74
CA HIS A 18 10.56 9.88 6.06
C HIS A 18 10.85 8.75 5.05
N SER A 19 12.12 8.45 4.84
CA SER A 19 12.57 7.30 4.04
C SER A 19 11.82 7.21 2.70
N ASN A 20 11.68 8.36 2.02
CA ASN A 20 10.96 8.48 0.75
C ASN A 20 11.93 8.90 -0.37
N PRO A 21 12.58 7.93 -1.05
CA PRO A 21 13.55 8.21 -2.11
C PRO A 21 12.96 8.97 -3.30
N ALA A 22 11.70 8.70 -3.66
CA ALA A 22 11.02 9.39 -4.76
C ALA A 22 10.80 10.87 -4.42
N LEU A 23 10.35 11.18 -3.20
CA LEU A 23 10.19 12.57 -2.76
C LEU A 23 11.53 13.31 -2.74
N HIS A 24 12.60 12.66 -2.28
CA HIS A 24 13.95 13.22 -2.37
C HIS A 24 14.40 13.46 -3.81
N ALA A 25 14.09 12.56 -4.74
CA ALA A 25 14.39 12.75 -6.15
C ALA A 25 13.60 13.94 -6.75
N ALA A 26 12.33 14.10 -6.38
CA ALA A 26 11.52 15.27 -6.75
C ALA A 26 12.15 16.58 -6.23
N LEU A 27 12.57 16.62 -4.97
CA LEU A 27 13.15 17.82 -4.36
C LEU A 27 14.53 18.17 -4.91
N LYS A 28 15.31 17.18 -5.39
CA LYS A 28 16.60 17.42 -6.08
C LYS A 28 16.45 18.16 -7.42
N LEU A 29 15.26 18.20 -8.00
CA LEU A 29 14.97 19.02 -9.18
C LEU A 29 14.88 20.53 -8.86
N GLU A 30 14.93 20.89 -7.56
CA GLU A 30 14.74 22.24 -7.04
C GLU A 30 13.49 22.92 -7.61
N PRO A 31 12.31 22.26 -7.53
CA PRO A 31 11.18 22.69 -8.32
C PRO A 31 10.63 24.04 -7.85
N GLU A 32 10.20 24.85 -8.81
CA GLU A 32 9.48 26.10 -8.56
C GLU A 32 8.17 25.80 -7.82
N VAL A 33 7.51 24.70 -8.22
CA VAL A 33 6.22 24.27 -7.69
C VAL A 33 6.19 22.77 -7.49
N LEU A 34 5.63 22.33 -6.36
CA LEU A 34 5.37 20.93 -6.05
C LEU A 34 3.88 20.70 -5.81
N TYR A 35 3.29 19.80 -6.60
CA TYR A 35 1.90 19.36 -6.46
C TYR A 35 1.85 17.93 -5.88
N PRO A 36 1.66 17.76 -4.56
CA PRO A 36 1.47 16.44 -3.96
C PRO A 36 0.03 15.96 -4.19
N ILE A 37 -0.14 14.92 -4.99
CA ILE A 37 -1.46 14.34 -5.30
C ILE A 37 -1.58 12.89 -4.85
N TRP A 38 -2.83 12.45 -4.67
CA TRP A 38 -3.22 11.04 -4.63
C TRP A 38 -4.45 10.85 -5.52
N THR A 39 -4.52 9.77 -6.29
CA THR A 39 -5.65 9.52 -7.21
C THR A 39 -6.64 8.55 -6.58
N TRP A 40 -7.83 9.06 -6.23
CA TRP A 40 -8.96 8.30 -5.73
C TRP A 40 -9.67 7.57 -6.86
N ASP A 41 -9.15 6.39 -7.15
CA ASP A 41 -9.58 5.53 -8.26
C ASP A 41 -10.94 4.87 -7.95
N PRO A 42 -11.98 5.11 -8.77
CA PRO A 42 -13.27 4.42 -8.65
C PRO A 42 -13.15 2.89 -8.68
N GLU A 43 -12.21 2.34 -9.46
CA GLU A 43 -11.99 0.89 -9.52
C GLU A 43 -11.65 0.34 -8.13
N TYR A 44 -10.77 1.02 -7.37
CA TYR A 44 -10.43 0.66 -5.99
C TYR A 44 -11.65 0.70 -5.05
N VAL A 45 -12.54 1.67 -5.23
CA VAL A 45 -13.69 1.89 -4.33
C VAL A 45 -14.87 0.97 -4.62
N TYR A 46 -15.07 0.56 -5.87
CA TYR A 46 -16.25 -0.21 -6.29
C TYR A 46 -15.91 -1.63 -6.74
N ALA A 47 -14.82 -1.86 -7.46
CA ALA A 47 -14.51 -3.16 -8.06
C ALA A 47 -13.75 -4.10 -7.10
N HIS A 48 -13.16 -3.57 -6.03
CA HIS A 48 -12.46 -4.35 -5.01
C HIS A 48 -13.24 -4.44 -3.70
N ARG A 49 -13.27 -5.62 -3.10
CA ARG A 49 -13.83 -5.80 -1.75
C ARG A 49 -12.85 -5.26 -0.71
N VAL A 50 -13.21 -4.14 -0.07
CA VAL A 50 -12.38 -3.44 0.90
C VAL A 50 -13.16 -3.23 2.18
N GLY A 51 -12.62 -3.70 3.31
CA GLY A 51 -13.28 -3.54 4.61
C GLY A 51 -13.27 -2.11 5.13
N VAL A 52 -14.30 -1.73 5.90
CA VAL A 52 -14.47 -0.40 6.54
C VAL A 52 -13.21 0.05 7.28
N ASN A 53 -12.62 -0.85 8.08
CA ASN A 53 -11.41 -0.58 8.86
C ASN A 53 -10.21 -0.23 7.97
N ARG A 54 -10.11 -0.84 6.78
CA ARG A 54 -9.03 -0.58 5.81
C ARG A 54 -9.22 0.75 5.10
N PHE A 55 -10.46 1.12 4.75
CA PHE A 55 -10.78 2.46 4.26
C PHE A 55 -10.44 3.53 5.28
N ASN A 56 -10.89 3.37 6.52
CA ASN A 56 -10.62 4.34 7.57
C ASN A 56 -9.12 4.49 7.85
N PHE A 57 -8.36 3.38 7.92
CA PHE A 57 -6.90 3.43 8.06
C PHE A 57 -6.23 4.21 6.92
N LEU A 58 -6.67 4.02 5.67
CA LEU A 58 -6.16 4.77 4.52
C LEU A 58 -6.45 6.27 4.65
N LEU A 59 -7.70 6.64 4.96
CA LEU A 59 -8.10 8.04 5.11
C LEU A 59 -7.34 8.72 6.27
N GLU A 60 -7.15 8.03 7.38
CA GLU A 60 -6.33 8.53 8.50
C GLU A 60 -4.87 8.73 8.10
N SER A 61 -4.32 7.79 7.33
CA SER A 61 -2.95 7.89 6.83
C SER A 61 -2.77 9.08 5.89
N MET A 62 -3.74 9.32 5.00
CA MET A 62 -3.75 10.50 4.14
C MET A 62 -3.85 11.80 4.92
N ARG A 63 -4.71 11.85 5.95
CA ARG A 63 -4.85 13.04 6.81
C ARG A 63 -3.56 13.32 7.56
N ASP A 64 -2.87 12.28 8.03
CA ASP A 64 -1.58 12.43 8.68
C ASP A 64 -0.47 12.90 7.74
N LEU A 65 -0.43 12.35 6.52
CA LEU A 65 0.46 12.83 5.47
C LEU A 65 0.17 14.31 5.15
N SER A 66 -1.09 14.69 4.96
CA SER A 66 -1.46 16.08 4.64
C SER A 66 -1.03 17.06 5.74
N ARG A 67 -1.20 16.70 7.01
CA ARG A 67 -0.69 17.52 8.14
C ARG A 67 0.83 17.62 8.15
N SER A 68 1.53 16.55 7.74
CA SER A 68 2.99 16.53 7.67
C SER A 68 3.51 17.40 6.52
N LEU A 69 2.82 17.39 5.37
CA LEU A 69 3.08 18.32 4.26
C LEU A 69 2.87 19.77 4.69
N GLU A 70 1.77 20.08 5.37
CA GLU A 70 1.44 21.42 5.88
C GLU A 70 2.48 21.91 6.90
N ALA A 71 3.03 21.01 7.71
CA ALA A 71 4.11 21.33 8.65
C ALA A 71 5.43 21.72 7.94
N CYS A 72 5.70 21.19 6.74
CA CYS A 72 6.85 21.57 5.93
C CYS A 72 6.60 22.86 5.12
N ASN A 73 5.35 23.16 4.78
CA ASN A 73 4.92 24.39 4.13
C ASN A 73 3.42 24.61 4.37
N PRO A 74 2.98 25.67 5.09
CA PRO A 74 1.58 25.87 5.48
C PRO A 74 0.57 25.93 4.33
N ASN A 75 1.02 26.20 3.11
CA ASN A 75 0.15 26.25 1.93
C ASN A 75 0.03 24.89 1.23
N THR A 76 0.87 23.91 1.57
CA THR A 76 0.92 22.60 0.92
C THR A 76 0.06 21.58 1.66
N LYS A 77 -0.84 20.91 0.93
CA LYS A 77 -1.68 19.83 1.45
C LYS A 77 -1.74 18.69 0.44
N LEU A 78 -2.12 17.50 0.88
CA LEU A 78 -2.35 16.40 -0.04
C LEU A 78 -3.62 16.68 -0.87
N HIS A 79 -3.48 16.74 -2.19
CA HIS A 79 -4.62 16.86 -3.09
C HIS A 79 -5.12 15.48 -3.51
N VAL A 80 -6.30 15.09 -3.05
CA VAL A 80 -6.93 13.82 -3.44
C VAL A 80 -7.83 14.05 -4.65
N VAL A 81 -7.39 13.54 -5.80
CA VAL A 81 -7.99 13.74 -7.12
C VAL A 81 -8.91 12.58 -7.44
N ARG A 82 -10.17 12.83 -7.76
CA ARG A 82 -11.19 11.80 -8.00
C ARG A 82 -11.13 11.31 -9.44
N GLY A 83 -10.97 10.00 -9.63
CA GLY A 83 -10.93 9.38 -10.95
C GLY A 83 -9.71 8.49 -11.16
N ARG A 84 -9.72 7.74 -12.27
CA ARG A 84 -8.61 6.86 -12.63
C ARG A 84 -7.35 7.67 -12.95
N PRO A 85 -6.17 7.23 -12.50
CA PRO A 85 -4.92 7.94 -12.78
C PRO A 85 -4.69 8.18 -14.27
N GLN A 86 -5.05 7.22 -15.13
CA GLN A 86 -4.91 7.31 -16.59
C GLN A 86 -5.74 8.44 -17.21
N ALA A 87 -6.87 8.79 -16.60
CA ALA A 87 -7.74 9.86 -17.07
C ALA A 87 -7.36 11.22 -16.46
N VAL A 88 -7.05 11.25 -15.16
CA VAL A 88 -6.88 12.51 -14.44
C VAL A 88 -5.47 13.08 -14.58
N ILE A 89 -4.42 12.25 -14.55
CA ILE A 89 -3.02 12.73 -14.59
C ILE A 89 -2.72 13.52 -15.88
N PRO A 90 -3.14 13.09 -17.09
CA PRO A 90 -2.92 13.88 -18.29
C PRO A 90 -3.62 15.25 -18.27
N ALA A 91 -4.81 15.31 -17.66
CA ALA A 91 -5.56 16.56 -17.53
C ALA A 91 -4.83 17.53 -16.57
N LEU A 92 -4.37 17.03 -15.43
CA LEU A 92 -3.56 17.81 -14.47
C LEU A 92 -2.24 18.28 -15.08
N ILE A 93 -1.58 17.43 -15.86
CA ILE A 93 -0.33 17.78 -16.54
C ILE A 93 -0.52 19.01 -17.43
N LYS A 94 -1.60 19.00 -18.23
CA LYS A 94 -1.90 20.09 -19.14
C LYS A 94 -2.27 21.38 -18.39
N GLU A 95 -3.20 21.27 -17.43
CA GLU A 95 -3.71 22.43 -16.70
C GLU A 95 -2.63 23.09 -15.84
N TRP A 96 -1.92 22.28 -15.04
CA TRP A 96 -0.93 22.78 -14.09
C TRP A 96 0.46 22.97 -14.71
N ARG A 97 0.58 22.74 -16.03
CA ARG A 97 1.81 22.86 -16.82
C ARG A 97 2.95 22.06 -16.21
N ILE A 98 2.66 20.81 -15.86
CA ILE A 98 3.62 19.92 -15.21
C ILE A 98 4.75 19.59 -16.18
N SER A 99 5.98 19.61 -15.67
CA SER A 99 7.19 19.28 -16.41
C SER A 99 7.76 17.91 -16.02
N HIS A 100 7.50 17.49 -14.78
CA HIS A 100 7.98 16.21 -14.23
C HIS A 100 6.87 15.52 -13.43
N LEU A 101 6.64 14.24 -13.70
CA LEU A 101 5.85 13.34 -12.86
C LEU A 101 6.81 12.47 -12.06
N VAL A 102 6.68 12.49 -10.73
CA VAL A 102 7.54 11.71 -9.82
C VAL A 102 6.70 10.85 -8.89
N TYR A 103 7.10 9.59 -8.70
CA TYR A 103 6.42 8.66 -7.78
C TYR A 103 7.31 7.52 -7.30
N GLU A 104 6.94 6.86 -6.20
CA GLU A 104 7.59 5.62 -5.73
C GLU A 104 7.20 4.46 -6.66
N LYS A 105 8.15 3.65 -7.16
CA LYS A 105 7.88 2.49 -8.02
C LYS A 105 7.03 1.46 -7.27
N ASP A 106 5.96 0.95 -7.91
CA ASP A 106 5.22 -0.24 -7.46
C ASP A 106 5.72 -1.43 -8.25
N THR A 107 5.68 -2.60 -7.64
CA THR A 107 6.00 -3.85 -8.33
C THR A 107 4.88 -4.87 -8.29
N SER A 108 3.72 -4.52 -7.75
CA SER A 108 2.52 -5.36 -7.83
C SER A 108 2.00 -5.47 -9.26
N GLY A 109 1.36 -6.60 -9.58
CA GLY A 109 0.92 -6.90 -10.95
C GLY A 109 0.01 -5.83 -11.56
N TYR A 110 -0.98 -5.35 -10.80
CA TYR A 110 -1.88 -4.27 -11.24
C TYR A 110 -1.13 -2.95 -11.50
N SER A 111 -0.25 -2.57 -10.59
CA SER A 111 0.44 -1.30 -10.68
C SER A 111 1.44 -1.26 -11.84
N LEU A 112 2.04 -2.38 -12.24
CA LEU A 112 2.88 -2.44 -13.45
C LEU A 112 2.09 -2.11 -14.72
N MET A 113 0.89 -2.67 -14.86
CA MET A 113 0.02 -2.38 -16.01
C MET A 113 -0.38 -0.90 -16.04
N ARG A 114 -0.81 -0.37 -14.89
CA ARG A 114 -1.16 1.05 -14.74
C ARG A 114 0.03 1.97 -15.05
N ASP A 115 1.19 1.71 -14.45
CA ASP A 115 2.37 2.56 -14.56
C ASP A 115 2.95 2.53 -15.98
N THR A 116 2.85 1.41 -16.70
CA THR A 116 3.23 1.32 -18.12
C THR A 116 2.41 2.28 -18.98
N GLU A 117 1.09 2.29 -18.80
CA GLU A 117 0.20 3.18 -19.53
C GLU A 117 0.40 4.65 -19.14
N ILE A 118 0.58 4.93 -17.83
CA ILE A 118 0.90 6.28 -17.36
C ILE A 118 2.22 6.77 -17.98
N LYS A 119 3.29 5.98 -17.95
CA LYS A 119 4.57 6.34 -18.56
C LYS A 119 4.42 6.67 -20.03
N ARG A 120 3.62 5.90 -20.78
CA ARG A 120 3.33 6.14 -22.19
C ARG A 120 2.62 7.48 -22.40
N VAL A 121 1.45 7.67 -21.78
CA VAL A 121 0.61 8.87 -21.96
C VAL A 121 1.33 10.15 -21.50
N VAL A 122 2.07 10.07 -20.40
CA VAL A 122 2.79 11.22 -19.83
C VAL A 122 4.00 11.60 -20.69
N SER A 123 4.72 10.63 -21.24
CA SER A 123 5.84 10.88 -22.14
C SER A 123 5.38 11.47 -23.48
N GLU A 124 4.23 11.02 -24.01
CA GLU A 124 3.59 11.59 -25.20
C GLU A 124 3.20 13.07 -25.00
N ALA A 125 2.91 13.48 -23.76
CA ALA A 125 2.67 14.88 -23.39
C ALA A 125 3.96 15.70 -23.17
N GLY A 126 5.15 15.13 -23.39
CA GLY A 126 6.44 15.81 -23.22
C GLY A 126 6.91 15.97 -21.77
N VAL A 127 6.27 15.27 -20.82
CA VAL A 127 6.60 15.32 -19.39
C VAL A 127 7.61 14.24 -19.04
N LYS A 128 8.62 14.59 -18.24
CA LYS A 128 9.62 13.63 -17.75
C LYS A 128 9.05 12.79 -16.61
N VAL A 129 9.16 11.47 -16.71
CA VAL A 129 8.74 10.56 -15.62
C VAL A 129 9.97 10.11 -14.83
N ILE A 130 9.87 10.18 -13.50
CA ILE A 130 10.88 9.69 -12.57
C ILE A 130 10.20 8.75 -11.57
N ASP A 131 10.37 7.45 -11.76
CA ASP A 131 9.98 6.44 -10.77
C ASP A 131 11.19 5.97 -9.97
N VAL A 132 11.05 5.92 -8.65
CA VAL A 132 12.16 5.55 -7.74
C VAL A 132 11.72 4.43 -6.81
N LEU A 133 12.54 3.39 -6.67
CA LEU A 133 12.29 2.33 -5.70
C LEU A 133 12.28 2.88 -4.26
N GLY A 134 11.33 2.42 -3.46
CA GLY A 134 11.27 2.74 -2.02
C GLY A 134 10.37 1.83 -1.20
N HIS A 135 9.44 1.11 -1.84
CA HIS A 135 8.49 0.23 -1.16
C HIS A 135 9.10 -1.12 -0.74
N THR A 136 10.15 -1.57 -1.42
CA THR A 136 10.89 -2.82 -1.16
C THR A 136 12.37 -2.48 -0.90
N LEU A 137 13.08 -3.37 -0.21
CA LEU A 137 14.51 -3.22 0.10
C LEU A 137 15.38 -3.42 -1.14
N TYR A 138 14.96 -4.29 -2.03
CA TYR A 138 15.62 -4.56 -3.31
C TYR A 138 14.61 -4.41 -4.45
N ASP A 139 15.07 -4.05 -5.64
CA ASP A 139 14.21 -4.05 -6.83
C ASP A 139 13.92 -5.51 -7.21
N PRO A 140 12.64 -5.96 -7.18
CA PRO A 140 12.24 -7.30 -7.62
C PRO A 140 12.79 -7.70 -8.99
N GLU A 141 12.91 -6.74 -9.91
CA GLU A 141 13.45 -6.96 -11.26
C GLU A 141 14.93 -7.38 -11.20
N GLU A 142 15.74 -6.67 -10.41
CA GLU A 142 17.17 -6.98 -10.21
C GLU A 142 17.37 -8.26 -9.38
N VAL A 143 16.45 -8.55 -8.45
CA VAL A 143 16.43 -9.83 -7.71
C VAL A 143 16.23 -11.00 -8.67
N ILE A 144 15.27 -10.90 -9.60
CA ILE A 144 15.01 -11.97 -10.57
C ILE A 144 16.17 -12.13 -11.54
N LYS A 145 16.74 -11.02 -12.03
CA LYS A 145 17.92 -11.02 -12.90
C LYS A 145 19.13 -11.68 -12.22
N SER A 146 19.40 -11.35 -10.96
CA SER A 146 20.47 -11.99 -10.18
C SER A 146 20.22 -13.46 -9.85
N ASN A 147 18.96 -13.91 -9.94
CA ASN A 147 18.53 -15.32 -9.85
C ASN A 147 18.46 -16.04 -11.21
N GLY A 148 19.03 -15.46 -12.28
CA GLY A 148 19.05 -16.06 -13.61
C GLY A 148 17.71 -15.99 -14.33
N GLY A 149 16.95 -14.92 -14.11
CA GLY A 149 15.66 -14.67 -14.78
C GLY A 149 14.48 -15.46 -14.21
N ARG A 150 14.64 -16.11 -13.05
CA ARG A 150 13.61 -16.94 -12.43
C ARG A 150 13.09 -16.33 -11.14
N ALA A 151 11.79 -16.53 -10.88
CA ALA A 151 11.16 -16.17 -9.62
C ALA A 151 11.87 -16.82 -8.41
N THR A 152 11.98 -16.09 -7.30
CA THR A 152 12.53 -16.60 -6.05
C THR A 152 11.41 -17.24 -5.22
N LEU A 153 11.19 -18.55 -5.37
CA LEU A 153 10.10 -19.30 -4.72
C LEU A 153 10.44 -19.87 -3.34
N SER A 154 11.65 -19.61 -2.87
CA SER A 154 12.10 -20.00 -1.53
C SER A 154 13.01 -18.93 -0.95
N LEU A 155 13.02 -18.85 0.37
CA LEU A 155 13.84 -17.86 1.07
C LEU A 155 15.34 -18.07 0.82
N SER A 156 15.77 -19.33 0.62
CA SER A 156 17.15 -19.65 0.26
C SER A 156 17.53 -19.18 -1.13
N SER A 157 16.62 -19.31 -2.12
CA SER A 157 16.81 -18.77 -3.46
C SER A 157 16.88 -17.24 -3.43
N TRP A 158 15.93 -16.59 -2.73
CA TRP A 158 15.91 -15.14 -2.59
C TRP A 158 17.19 -14.60 -1.94
N ARG A 159 17.63 -15.19 -0.82
CA ARG A 159 18.90 -14.83 -0.16
C ARG A 159 20.11 -14.96 -1.07
N SER A 160 20.15 -16.01 -1.89
CA SER A 160 21.27 -16.24 -2.81
C SER A 160 21.30 -15.22 -3.95
N ALA A 161 20.13 -14.73 -4.36
CA ALA A 161 19.99 -13.66 -5.34
C ALA A 161 20.47 -12.31 -4.76
N VAL A 162 19.92 -11.90 -3.61
CA VAL A 162 20.24 -10.57 -3.02
C VAL A 162 21.68 -10.43 -2.52
N LYS A 163 22.39 -11.53 -2.23
CA LYS A 163 23.84 -11.50 -1.92
C LYS A 163 24.70 -10.91 -3.06
N LYS A 164 24.18 -10.89 -4.29
CA LYS A 164 24.86 -10.33 -5.47
C LYS A 164 24.48 -8.86 -5.71
N LEU A 165 23.55 -8.32 -4.94
CA LEU A 165 23.06 -6.95 -5.03
C LEU A 165 23.72 -6.08 -3.95
N PRO A 166 23.79 -4.76 -4.15
CA PRO A 166 24.27 -3.85 -3.11
C PRO A 166 23.35 -3.91 -1.87
N GLU A 167 23.92 -3.66 -0.70
CA GLU A 167 23.15 -3.59 0.54
C GLU A 167 22.11 -2.46 0.49
N PRO A 168 20.90 -2.64 1.06
CA PRO A 168 19.88 -1.60 1.08
C PRO A 168 20.40 -0.33 1.76
N SER A 169 20.25 0.81 1.10
CA SER A 169 20.70 2.10 1.64
C SER A 169 20.05 2.44 2.99
N ARG A 170 20.71 3.26 3.81
CA ARG A 170 20.08 3.83 5.01
C ARG A 170 18.87 4.71 4.65
N PRO A 171 17.86 4.80 5.54
CA PRO A 171 16.68 5.63 5.31
C PRO A 171 17.06 7.11 5.16
N LEU A 172 16.40 7.79 4.23
CA LEU A 172 16.55 9.23 4.06
C LEU A 172 15.71 9.99 5.10
N PRO A 173 16.18 11.14 5.62
CA PRO A 173 15.40 11.93 6.57
C PRO A 173 14.17 12.53 5.90
N ALA A 174 13.12 12.83 6.67
CA ALA A 174 12.00 13.62 6.17
C ALA A 174 12.49 15.04 5.78
N PRO A 175 12.00 15.62 4.68
CA PRO A 175 12.30 17.01 4.32
C PRO A 175 11.80 17.96 5.41
N LYS A 176 12.56 19.03 5.68
CA LYS A 176 12.18 20.06 6.65
C LYS A 176 11.35 21.19 6.04
N SER A 177 11.46 21.39 4.73
CA SER A 177 10.72 22.39 3.97
C SER A 177 10.31 21.80 2.63
N LEU A 178 9.19 22.29 2.11
CA LEU A 178 8.71 21.95 0.77
C LEU A 178 8.59 23.22 -0.09
N PRO A 179 8.84 23.11 -1.41
CA PRO A 179 8.48 24.12 -2.39
C PRO A 179 7.00 24.52 -2.26
N PRO A 180 6.63 25.75 -2.65
CA PRO A 180 5.23 26.15 -2.62
C PRO A 180 4.38 25.28 -3.56
N PRO A 181 3.09 25.10 -3.25
CA PRO A 181 2.14 24.57 -4.22
C PRO A 181 1.90 25.62 -5.32
N GLY A 182 1.40 25.19 -6.46
CA GLY A 182 0.90 26.12 -7.47
C GLY A 182 -0.59 26.35 -7.31
N ASP A 183 -1.18 27.04 -8.30
CA ASP A 183 -2.63 27.19 -8.34
C ASP A 183 -3.28 25.81 -8.53
N THR A 184 -4.33 25.56 -7.73
CA THR A 184 -5.09 24.32 -7.68
C THR A 184 -6.58 24.56 -7.88
N ASP A 185 -6.97 25.74 -8.35
CA ASP A 185 -8.35 26.02 -8.73
C ASP A 185 -8.86 24.96 -9.73
N ALA A 186 -9.88 24.22 -9.31
CA ALA A 186 -10.47 23.12 -10.06
C ALA A 186 -11.61 23.56 -10.98
N THR A 187 -12.02 24.83 -10.95
CA THR A 187 -13.19 25.35 -11.68
C THR A 187 -13.07 25.18 -13.20
N ASN A 188 -11.85 25.23 -13.75
CA ASN A 188 -11.59 25.14 -15.19
C ASN A 188 -11.09 23.75 -15.65
N LEU A 189 -10.89 22.81 -14.72
CA LEU A 189 -10.39 21.46 -15.03
C LEU A 189 -11.45 20.64 -15.77
N ARG A 190 -11.41 20.68 -17.10
CA ARG A 190 -12.21 19.79 -17.97
C ARG A 190 -11.53 18.44 -18.08
N VAL A 191 -12.05 17.48 -17.33
CA VAL A 191 -11.53 16.10 -17.31
C VAL A 191 -12.61 15.17 -17.86
N PRO A 192 -12.25 14.08 -18.58
CA PRO A 192 -13.20 13.02 -18.90
C PRO A 192 -13.99 12.63 -17.64
N LYS A 193 -15.31 12.50 -17.78
CA LYS A 193 -16.28 12.35 -16.67
C LYS A 193 -15.79 11.34 -15.64
N THR A 194 -15.89 11.61 -14.34
CA THR A 194 -15.30 10.82 -13.24
C THR A 194 -16.20 9.72 -12.68
N SER A 195 -17.33 9.44 -13.33
CA SER A 195 -18.36 8.56 -12.80
C SER A 195 -17.89 7.09 -12.73
N ARG A 196 -18.47 6.36 -11.79
CA ARG A 196 -18.29 4.90 -11.67
C ARG A 196 -18.61 4.18 -12.99
N GLU A 197 -19.70 4.54 -13.62
CA GLU A 197 -20.23 3.89 -14.84
C GLU A 197 -19.24 3.95 -16.02
N GLU A 198 -18.39 4.97 -16.05
CA GLU A 198 -17.44 5.16 -17.16
C GLU A 198 -16.02 4.70 -16.81
N HIS A 199 -15.71 4.58 -15.53
CA HIS A 199 -14.35 4.28 -15.06
C HIS A 199 -14.19 2.91 -14.41
N THR A 200 -15.27 2.27 -14.01
CA THR A 200 -15.19 0.91 -13.51
C THR A 200 -15.42 -0.09 -14.63
N ASN A 201 -14.65 -1.17 -14.65
CA ASN A 201 -14.94 -2.29 -15.55
C ASN A 201 -16.07 -3.19 -15.01
N SER A 202 -16.89 -2.67 -14.10
CA SER A 202 -17.79 -3.41 -13.21
C SER A 202 -19.14 -2.71 -13.06
N ASP A 203 -20.19 -3.39 -13.52
CA ASP A 203 -21.57 -2.91 -13.34
C ASP A 203 -22.04 -2.99 -11.87
N PHE A 204 -21.26 -3.62 -10.99
CA PHE A 204 -21.59 -3.85 -9.58
C PHE A 204 -20.56 -3.22 -8.62
N ASP A 205 -20.99 -3.10 -7.37
CA ASP A 205 -20.19 -2.55 -6.28
C ASP A 205 -19.92 -3.65 -5.25
N MET A 206 -18.66 -4.07 -5.15
CA MET A 206 -18.21 -5.12 -4.23
C MET A 206 -18.39 -4.78 -2.76
N ASN A 207 -18.63 -3.50 -2.46
CA ASN A 207 -18.81 -2.99 -1.11
C ASN A 207 -20.27 -2.61 -0.80
N ALA A 208 -21.21 -2.84 -1.74
CA ALA A 208 -22.62 -2.46 -1.61
C ALA A 208 -23.27 -2.96 -0.31
N GLU A 209 -23.04 -4.22 0.07
CA GLU A 209 -23.57 -4.83 1.30
C GLU A 209 -23.10 -4.12 2.59
N THR A 210 -22.00 -3.37 2.53
CA THR A 210 -21.41 -2.65 3.68
C THR A 210 -21.78 -1.16 3.67
N ARG A 211 -22.35 -0.65 2.58
CA ARG A 211 -22.72 0.76 2.51
C ARG A 211 -23.95 1.05 3.37
N VAL A 212 -23.89 2.17 4.07
CA VAL A 212 -24.99 2.74 4.88
C VAL A 212 -25.52 4.04 4.29
N GLY A 213 -24.91 4.52 3.21
CA GLY A 213 -25.30 5.74 2.49
C GLY A 213 -24.85 5.73 1.04
N GLN A 214 -25.14 6.82 0.32
CA GLN A 214 -24.71 7.00 -1.07
C GLN A 214 -23.25 7.46 -1.15
N VAL A 215 -22.57 7.11 -2.24
CA VAL A 215 -21.24 7.62 -2.53
C VAL A 215 -21.38 8.96 -3.26
N THR A 216 -20.80 10.01 -2.70
CA THR A 216 -20.90 11.38 -3.24
C THR A 216 -19.56 11.90 -3.77
N CYS A 217 -18.49 11.11 -3.66
CA CYS A 217 -17.13 11.60 -3.91
C CYS A 217 -16.71 11.67 -5.39
N TYR A 218 -17.59 11.36 -6.35
CA TYR A 218 -17.22 11.19 -7.77
C TYR A 218 -17.99 12.08 -8.76
N ASP A 219 -18.75 13.05 -8.27
CA ASP A 219 -19.51 13.97 -9.13
C ASP A 219 -18.61 14.88 -9.99
N SER A 220 -17.36 15.09 -9.57
CA SER A 220 -16.33 15.78 -10.34
C SER A 220 -14.93 15.22 -10.02
N ILE A 221 -13.88 15.73 -10.68
CA ILE A 221 -12.48 15.44 -10.32
C ILE A 221 -12.11 15.96 -8.93
N ALA A 222 -12.81 17.00 -8.47
CA ALA A 222 -12.77 17.47 -7.11
C ALA A 222 -13.85 16.76 -6.27
N GLY A 223 -13.68 16.75 -4.94
CA GLY A 223 -14.71 16.28 -4.03
C GLY A 223 -15.97 17.16 -4.05
N PRO A 224 -17.00 16.80 -3.26
CA PRO A 224 -18.29 17.52 -3.21
C PRO A 224 -18.16 19.03 -2.93
N SER A 225 -17.15 19.42 -2.15
CA SER A 225 -16.83 20.81 -1.84
C SER A 225 -16.07 21.56 -2.95
N HIS A 226 -15.99 20.99 -4.16
CA HIS A 226 -15.22 21.50 -5.31
C HIS A 226 -13.73 21.76 -5.01
N ASN A 227 -13.17 20.99 -4.07
CA ASN A 227 -11.77 21.02 -3.70
C ASN A 227 -11.16 19.59 -3.72
N PHE A 228 -9.85 19.48 -3.53
CA PHE A 228 -9.16 18.17 -3.50
C PHE A 228 -9.01 17.61 -2.09
N GLU A 229 -9.97 17.84 -1.20
CA GLU A 229 -9.90 17.31 0.16
C GLU A 229 -9.95 15.78 0.21
N ILE A 230 -9.40 15.24 1.29
CA ILE A 230 -9.40 13.79 1.56
C ILE A 230 -10.84 13.35 1.86
N PRO A 231 -11.35 12.29 1.22
CA PRO A 231 -12.71 11.85 1.45
C PRO A 231 -13.02 11.53 2.92
N THR A 232 -14.30 11.62 3.28
CA THR A 232 -14.82 11.10 4.56
C THR A 232 -15.40 9.70 4.40
N MET A 233 -15.63 9.00 5.52
CA MET A 233 -16.33 7.71 5.49
C MET A 233 -17.78 7.88 4.99
N GLU A 234 -18.42 9.00 5.36
CA GLU A 234 -19.77 9.36 4.94
C GLU A 234 -19.85 9.60 3.42
N GLU A 235 -18.89 10.32 2.82
CA GLU A 235 -18.83 10.52 1.37
C GLU A 235 -18.59 9.22 0.59
N LEU A 236 -18.04 8.20 1.25
CA LEU A 236 -17.92 6.84 0.72
C LEU A 236 -19.17 5.98 1.02
N GLY A 237 -20.18 6.53 1.69
CA GLY A 237 -21.36 5.80 2.14
C GLY A 237 -21.04 4.66 3.10
N LEU A 238 -19.93 4.72 3.84
CA LEU A 238 -19.46 3.67 4.75
C LEU A 238 -19.75 4.02 6.22
N PRO A 239 -20.02 3.02 7.07
CA PRO A 239 -20.19 3.25 8.50
C PRO A 239 -18.85 3.58 9.18
N GLU A 240 -18.91 3.98 10.45
CA GLU A 240 -17.71 4.19 11.26
C GLU A 240 -16.89 2.90 11.39
N ALA A 241 -15.57 3.06 11.39
CA ALA A 241 -14.65 1.96 11.63
C ALA A 241 -14.65 1.55 13.11
N THR A 242 -14.44 0.26 13.34
CA THR A 242 -14.44 -0.35 14.68
C THR A 242 -13.05 -0.69 15.20
N THR A 243 -12.04 -0.62 14.34
CA THR A 243 -10.64 -0.94 14.69
C THR A 243 -10.02 0.10 15.62
N SER A 244 -9.21 -0.38 16.57
CA SER A 244 -8.36 0.47 17.40
C SER A 244 -7.01 0.83 16.74
N ILE A 245 -6.67 0.22 15.59
CA ILE A 245 -5.43 0.50 14.86
C ILE A 245 -5.66 1.76 14.01
N ARG A 246 -4.92 2.82 14.30
CA ARG A 246 -5.01 4.11 13.61
C ARG A 246 -3.98 4.23 12.49
N GLY A 247 -4.37 4.86 11.39
CA GLY A 247 -3.48 5.15 10.26
C GLY A 247 -2.54 6.33 10.51
N GLY A 248 -1.47 6.41 9.71
CA GLY A 248 -0.54 7.55 9.72
C GLY A 248 0.93 7.18 9.90
N GLU A 249 1.79 8.04 9.38
CA GLU A 249 3.25 7.96 9.50
C GLU A 249 3.69 8.16 10.96
N LYS A 250 3.11 9.14 11.66
CA LYS A 250 3.47 9.45 13.05
C LYS A 250 3.22 8.27 13.98
N GLU A 251 2.05 7.63 13.81
CA GLU A 251 1.69 6.44 14.58
C GLU A 251 2.59 5.24 14.23
N ALA A 252 2.98 5.10 12.96
CA ALA A 252 3.92 4.06 12.53
C ALA A 252 5.29 4.20 13.20
N LEU A 253 5.84 5.43 13.19
CA LEU A 253 7.14 5.74 13.78
C LEU A 253 7.11 5.59 15.31
N ARG A 254 6.03 6.05 15.97
CA ARG A 254 5.83 5.87 17.42
C ARG A 254 5.85 4.39 17.79
N ARG A 255 5.08 3.55 17.09
CA ARG A 255 5.04 2.09 17.33
C ARG A 255 6.39 1.41 17.12
N LEU A 256 7.11 1.78 16.04
CA LEU A 256 8.44 1.24 15.80
C LEU A 256 9.41 1.65 16.92
N GLN A 257 9.37 2.90 17.35
CA GLN A 257 10.19 3.40 18.45
C GLN A 257 9.91 2.62 19.74
N GLU A 258 8.65 2.54 20.17
CA GLU A 258 8.23 1.81 21.39
C GLU A 258 8.65 0.34 21.35
N PHE A 259 8.47 -0.32 20.20
CA PHE A 259 8.91 -1.71 20.05
C PHE A 259 10.44 -1.86 20.21
N CYS A 260 11.21 -0.87 19.75
CA CYS A 260 12.67 -0.86 19.83
C CYS A 260 13.23 -0.40 21.20
N GLU A 261 12.40 0.10 22.12
CA GLU A 261 12.84 0.42 23.48
C GLU A 261 13.30 -0.83 24.23
N ASN A 262 12.65 -1.97 24.00
CA ASN A 262 13.09 -3.26 24.52
C ASN A 262 14.11 -3.93 23.57
N LYS A 263 15.37 -3.53 23.69
CA LYS A 263 16.49 -4.02 22.87
C LYS A 263 16.63 -5.54 22.88
N GLU A 264 16.41 -6.18 24.04
CA GLU A 264 16.47 -7.63 24.18
C GLU A 264 15.34 -8.34 23.44
N GLN A 265 14.10 -7.83 23.54
CA GLN A 265 12.96 -8.35 22.78
C GLN A 265 13.21 -8.28 21.28
N VAL A 266 13.79 -7.19 20.77
CA VAL A 266 14.14 -7.06 19.34
C VAL A 266 15.21 -8.08 18.96
N ALA A 267 16.29 -8.19 19.75
CA ALA A 267 17.41 -9.07 19.45
C ALA A 267 17.07 -10.56 19.54
N LEU A 268 16.16 -10.94 20.44
CA LEU A 268 15.76 -12.32 20.68
C LEU A 268 14.45 -12.70 19.97
N PHE A 269 13.81 -11.76 19.24
CA PHE A 269 12.57 -12.01 18.52
C PHE A 269 12.68 -13.26 17.63
N ALA A 270 11.73 -14.17 17.78
CA ALA A 270 11.65 -15.41 17.00
C ALA A 270 10.18 -15.68 16.64
N LYS A 271 9.82 -15.52 15.36
CA LYS A 271 8.43 -15.65 14.89
C LYS A 271 7.73 -16.95 15.30
N PRO A 272 8.35 -18.15 15.21
CA PRO A 272 7.68 -19.39 15.62
C PRO A 272 7.37 -19.47 17.11
N LYS A 273 8.00 -18.63 17.94
CA LYS A 273 7.81 -18.59 19.39
C LYS A 273 6.79 -17.53 19.84
N THR A 274 6.23 -16.75 18.91
CA THR A 274 5.18 -15.77 19.23
C THR A 274 3.82 -16.45 19.35
N SER A 275 3.06 -16.13 20.40
CA SER A 275 1.73 -16.70 20.60
C SER A 275 0.69 -16.03 19.69
N PRO A 276 -0.10 -16.80 18.91
CA PRO A 276 -1.22 -16.25 18.14
C PRO A 276 -2.42 -15.86 19.01
N ALA A 277 -2.42 -16.22 20.31
CA ALA A 277 -3.51 -15.93 21.26
C ALA A 277 -3.20 -14.76 22.21
N GLU A 278 -2.03 -14.14 22.08
CA GLU A 278 -1.58 -13.05 22.93
C GLU A 278 -1.85 -11.71 22.22
N PHE A 279 -2.81 -10.97 22.75
CA PHE A 279 -3.41 -9.81 22.09
C PHE A 279 -3.19 -8.48 22.80
N ASP A 280 -2.69 -8.53 24.04
CA ASP A 280 -2.41 -7.36 24.86
C ASP A 280 -1.30 -7.68 25.91
N PRO A 281 -0.05 -7.24 25.67
CA PRO A 281 0.43 -6.63 24.43
C PRO A 281 0.40 -7.62 23.26
N PRO A 282 0.36 -7.16 21.99
CA PRO A 282 0.42 -8.06 20.86
C PRO A 282 1.77 -8.79 20.80
N ALA A 283 1.77 -10.09 20.48
CA ALA A 283 3.01 -10.88 20.38
C ALA A 283 3.96 -10.49 19.23
N THR A 284 3.55 -9.55 18.36
CA THR A 284 4.35 -9.04 17.25
C THR A 284 4.18 -7.53 17.11
N THR A 285 4.96 -6.90 16.24
CA THR A 285 5.05 -5.44 16.09
C THR A 285 3.73 -4.73 15.72
N LEU A 286 2.79 -5.43 15.08
CA LEU A 286 1.62 -4.83 14.40
C LEU A 286 1.97 -3.71 13.41
N LEU A 287 3.16 -3.76 12.80
CA LEU A 287 3.62 -2.76 11.82
C LEU A 287 3.22 -3.07 10.36
N SER A 288 2.60 -4.23 10.09
CA SER A 288 2.21 -4.63 8.74
C SER A 288 1.23 -3.68 8.03
N PRO A 289 0.17 -3.10 8.65
CA PRO A 289 -0.65 -2.06 8.01
C PRO A 289 0.18 -0.90 7.48
N TYR A 290 1.13 -0.44 8.28
CA TYR A 290 1.94 0.74 7.99
C TYR A 290 2.96 0.45 6.89
N LEU A 291 3.53 -0.76 6.85
CA LEU A 291 4.37 -1.19 5.73
C LEU A 291 3.54 -1.34 4.43
N LYS A 292 2.32 -1.86 4.52
CA LYS A 292 1.42 -2.04 3.37
C LYS A 292 1.03 -0.71 2.71
N PHE A 293 0.67 0.29 3.52
CA PHE A 293 0.32 1.63 3.02
C PHE A 293 1.53 2.57 2.98
N GLY A 294 2.73 2.04 3.24
CA GLY A 294 4.00 2.75 3.30
C GLY A 294 4.00 3.99 4.18
N CYS A 295 3.18 4.00 5.23
CA CYS A 295 3.28 4.92 6.36
C CYS A 295 4.59 4.68 7.14
N LEU A 296 5.15 3.47 7.07
CA LEU A 296 6.49 3.15 7.54
C LEU A 296 7.37 2.73 6.36
N GLY A 297 8.51 3.40 6.19
CA GLY A 297 9.49 3.01 5.18
C GLY A 297 10.17 1.69 5.55
N VAL A 298 10.26 0.75 4.62
CA VAL A 298 10.88 -0.57 4.87
C VAL A 298 12.36 -0.44 5.25
N HIS A 299 13.06 0.54 4.68
CA HIS A 299 14.44 0.87 5.06
C HIS A 299 14.54 1.42 6.48
N GLU A 300 13.56 2.22 6.94
CA GLU A 300 13.54 2.72 8.33
C GLU A 300 13.39 1.56 9.30
N PHE A 301 12.45 0.64 9.03
CA PHE A 301 12.28 -0.56 9.83
C PHE A 301 13.57 -1.38 9.89
N LEU A 302 14.16 -1.71 8.74
CA LEU A 302 15.36 -2.56 8.67
C LEU A 302 16.50 -1.97 9.49
N TRP A 303 16.83 -0.70 9.24
CA TRP A 303 17.97 -0.06 9.86
C TRP A 303 17.74 0.22 11.35
N ARG A 304 16.52 0.57 11.76
CA ARG A 304 16.19 0.70 13.19
C ARG A 304 16.37 -0.60 13.95
N VAL A 305 15.91 -1.71 13.38
CA VAL A 305 16.08 -3.06 13.97
C VAL A 305 17.56 -3.41 14.08
N ARG A 306 18.34 -3.19 13.02
CA ARG A 306 19.80 -3.44 13.01
C ARG A 306 20.55 -2.63 14.04
N ASP A 307 20.27 -1.32 14.10
CA ASP A 307 20.90 -0.40 15.06
C ASP A 307 20.54 -0.82 16.50
N THR A 308 19.28 -1.19 16.75
CA THR A 308 18.83 -1.69 18.07
C THR A 308 19.52 -2.99 18.47
N ILE A 309 19.72 -3.92 17.53
CA ILE A 309 20.46 -5.17 17.78
C ILE A 309 21.95 -4.88 18.03
N SER A 310 22.53 -3.90 17.33
CA SER A 310 23.92 -3.47 17.58
C SER A 310 24.08 -2.93 18.99
N ASP A 311 23.23 -1.99 19.38
CA ASP A 311 23.18 -1.44 20.74
C ASP A 311 23.00 -2.51 21.82
N TRP A 312 22.13 -3.50 21.56
CA TRP A 312 21.93 -4.63 22.46
C TRP A 312 23.20 -5.45 22.61
N ARG A 313 23.91 -5.75 21.51
CA ARG A 313 25.15 -6.54 21.57
C ARG A 313 26.23 -5.83 22.38
N GLU A 314 26.36 -4.52 22.22
CA GLU A 314 27.32 -3.70 22.98
C GLU A 314 27.01 -3.67 24.48
N SER A 315 25.73 -3.67 24.84
CA SER A 315 25.28 -3.65 26.25
C SER A 315 25.15 -5.04 26.90
N SER A 316 25.00 -6.10 26.10
CA SER A 316 24.81 -7.47 26.60
C SER A 316 26.13 -8.15 27.01
N LYS A 317 26.09 -8.99 28.05
CA LYS A 317 27.21 -9.89 28.40
C LYS A 317 27.45 -10.86 27.23
N LYS A 318 28.72 -11.11 26.88
CA LYS A 318 29.22 -11.85 25.67
C LYS A 318 28.61 -13.25 25.39
N THR A 319 27.70 -13.76 26.21
CA THR A 319 27.11 -15.11 26.11
C THR A 319 25.83 -15.17 25.29
N SER A 320 25.04 -14.10 25.20
CA SER A 320 23.75 -14.12 24.50
C SER A 320 23.90 -13.84 23.00
N LYS A 321 23.32 -14.71 22.16
CA LYS A 321 23.34 -14.54 20.69
C LYS A 321 21.95 -14.11 20.21
N ALA A 322 21.91 -13.07 19.39
CA ALA A 322 20.68 -12.63 18.73
C ALA A 322 20.08 -13.75 17.87
N THR A 323 18.76 -13.79 17.78
CA THR A 323 18.04 -14.73 16.92
C THR A 323 18.45 -14.52 15.47
N LYS A 324 18.71 -15.62 14.77
CA LYS A 324 19.11 -15.59 13.37
C LYS A 324 17.89 -15.65 12.46
N GLU A 325 18.11 -15.20 11.25
CA GLU A 325 17.26 -15.48 10.11
C GLU A 325 16.99 -16.99 9.95
N PRO A 326 15.75 -17.42 9.61
CA PRO A 326 14.61 -16.61 9.17
C PRO A 326 13.64 -16.15 10.28
N GLU A 327 13.88 -16.52 11.54
CA GLU A 327 12.91 -16.30 12.62
C GLU A 327 12.90 -14.88 13.15
N ASN A 328 14.02 -14.18 13.04
CA ASN A 328 14.17 -12.79 13.48
C ASN A 328 13.38 -11.82 12.58
N LEU A 329 13.38 -10.53 12.97
CA LEU A 329 12.65 -9.46 12.27
C LEU A 329 13.17 -9.20 10.86
N GLU A 330 14.49 -9.26 10.64
CA GLU A 330 15.07 -9.18 9.28
C GLU A 330 14.57 -10.34 8.40
N GLY A 331 14.47 -11.54 8.97
CA GLY A 331 13.86 -12.69 8.30
C GLY A 331 12.39 -12.49 7.94
N GLN A 332 11.62 -11.77 8.77
CA GLN A 332 10.24 -11.40 8.44
C GLN A 332 10.17 -10.43 7.26
N LEU A 333 11.10 -9.47 7.16
CA LEU A 333 11.23 -8.63 5.98
C LEU A 333 11.68 -9.44 4.76
N ALA A 334 12.60 -10.39 4.91
CA ALA A 334 13.04 -11.25 3.82
C ALA A 334 11.88 -12.10 3.25
N PHE A 335 10.95 -12.56 4.08
CA PHE A 335 9.70 -13.18 3.60
C PHE A 335 8.86 -12.22 2.77
N ARG A 336 8.66 -10.99 3.23
CA ARG A 336 7.96 -9.95 2.48
C ARG A 336 8.62 -9.75 1.11
N GLU A 337 9.91 -9.48 1.07
CA GLU A 337 10.66 -9.22 -0.17
C GLU A 337 10.65 -10.41 -1.14
N MET A 338 10.73 -11.64 -0.62
CA MET A 338 10.59 -12.87 -1.42
C MET A 338 9.23 -12.92 -2.12
N TYR A 339 8.14 -12.60 -1.43
CA TYR A 339 6.81 -12.58 -2.03
C TYR A 339 6.62 -11.44 -3.04
N TYR A 340 7.16 -10.24 -2.80
CA TYR A 340 7.18 -9.18 -3.81
C TYR A 340 7.95 -9.59 -5.08
N SER A 341 9.06 -10.31 -4.91
CA SER A 341 9.84 -10.84 -6.03
C SER A 341 9.09 -11.93 -6.80
N ALA A 342 8.35 -12.79 -6.09
CA ALA A 342 7.52 -13.82 -6.70
C ALA A 342 6.30 -13.22 -7.44
N GLU A 343 5.64 -12.22 -6.84
CA GLU A 343 4.53 -11.49 -7.46
C GLU A 343 4.98 -10.79 -8.74
N PHE A 344 6.08 -10.03 -8.68
CA PHE A 344 6.60 -9.34 -9.87
C PHE A 344 6.91 -10.32 -11.01
N ALA A 345 7.47 -11.50 -10.70
CA ALA A 345 7.78 -12.51 -11.71
C ALA A 345 6.53 -13.18 -12.32
N GLN A 346 5.44 -13.29 -11.57
CA GLN A 346 4.19 -13.91 -12.03
C GLN A 346 3.22 -12.92 -12.67
N GLY A 347 3.26 -11.64 -12.29
CA GLY A 347 2.34 -10.63 -12.76
C GLY A 347 0.95 -10.70 -12.09
N PRO A 348 -0.10 -10.16 -12.75
CA PRO A 348 -1.47 -10.11 -12.22
C PRO A 348 -2.04 -11.46 -11.77
N GLU A 349 -1.57 -12.55 -12.35
CA GLU A 349 -2.02 -13.91 -12.08
C GLU A 349 -1.59 -14.43 -10.70
N PHE A 350 -0.62 -13.77 -10.03
CA PHE A 350 -0.11 -14.21 -8.72
C PHE A 350 -1.23 -14.37 -7.66
N GLY A 351 -2.27 -13.54 -7.72
CA GLY A 351 -3.41 -13.55 -6.80
C GLY A 351 -4.48 -14.61 -7.08
N GLN A 352 -4.32 -15.45 -8.11
CA GLN A 352 -5.33 -16.43 -8.53
C GLN A 352 -4.71 -17.80 -8.85
N ILE A 353 -5.55 -18.83 -9.01
CA ILE A 353 -5.12 -20.18 -9.43
C ILE A 353 -4.93 -20.24 -10.95
N ARG A 354 -5.88 -19.69 -11.72
CA ARG A 354 -5.86 -19.76 -13.18
C ARG A 354 -4.73 -18.88 -13.73
N GLY A 355 -3.90 -19.45 -14.60
CA GLY A 355 -2.76 -18.72 -15.21
C GLY A 355 -1.54 -18.57 -14.29
N ASN A 356 -1.63 -18.95 -13.02
CA ASN A 356 -0.52 -18.83 -12.08
C ASN A 356 0.39 -20.06 -12.15
N SER A 357 1.55 -19.89 -12.78
CA SER A 357 2.48 -21.00 -13.08
C SER A 357 3.10 -21.67 -11.85
N ILE A 358 3.04 -21.01 -10.69
CA ILE A 358 3.60 -21.52 -9.43
C ILE A 358 2.52 -22.00 -8.45
N CYS A 359 1.24 -21.79 -8.78
CA CYS A 359 0.13 -22.26 -7.98
C CYS A 359 -0.25 -23.68 -8.40
N ARG A 360 -0.35 -24.59 -7.41
CA ARG A 360 -0.87 -25.93 -7.68
C ARG A 360 -2.38 -25.84 -7.91
N TYR A 361 -2.85 -26.41 -9.01
CA TYR A 361 -4.29 -26.61 -9.20
C TYR A 361 -4.84 -27.56 -8.13
N ILE A 362 -5.89 -27.11 -7.46
CA ILE A 362 -6.67 -27.90 -6.52
C ILE A 362 -8.13 -27.74 -6.93
N ASP A 363 -8.83 -28.86 -7.05
CA ASP A 363 -10.23 -28.91 -7.42
C ASP A 363 -11.12 -28.52 -6.22
N TRP A 364 -11.08 -27.24 -5.85
CA TRP A 364 -11.87 -26.71 -4.75
C TRP A 364 -13.36 -26.82 -5.05
N LYS A 365 -14.18 -27.14 -4.04
CA LYS A 365 -15.64 -27.26 -4.20
C LYS A 365 -16.33 -25.96 -4.63
N LEU A 366 -15.77 -24.80 -4.24
CA LEU A 366 -16.19 -23.49 -4.72
C LEU A 366 -15.13 -22.94 -5.65
N GLN A 367 -15.43 -22.92 -6.94
CA GLN A 367 -14.53 -22.40 -7.97
C GLN A 367 -14.98 -21.04 -8.47
N ASN A 368 -14.03 -20.26 -8.97
CA ASN A 368 -14.32 -19.09 -9.77
C ASN A 368 -15.14 -19.50 -11.00
N GLN A 369 -16.10 -18.68 -11.39
CA GLN A 369 -16.91 -18.89 -12.59
C GLN A 369 -16.47 -17.93 -13.69
N TYR A 370 -16.60 -18.37 -14.94
CA TYR A 370 -16.17 -17.61 -16.11
C TYR A 370 -17.32 -17.60 -17.12
N ASP A 371 -17.45 -16.51 -17.87
CA ASP A 371 -18.42 -16.39 -18.96
C ASP A 371 -18.00 -17.22 -20.19
N ALA A 372 -18.80 -17.16 -21.26
CA ALA A 372 -18.55 -17.93 -22.48
C ALA A 372 -17.24 -17.52 -23.17
N GLU A 373 -16.81 -16.28 -22.97
CA GLU A 373 -15.57 -15.70 -23.47
C GLU A 373 -14.37 -16.04 -22.56
N GLY A 374 -14.62 -16.72 -21.44
CA GLY A 374 -13.61 -17.15 -20.49
C GLY A 374 -13.13 -16.04 -19.54
N LYS A 375 -13.82 -14.90 -19.47
CA LYS A 375 -13.56 -13.81 -18.53
C LYS A 375 -14.19 -14.13 -17.17
N LEU A 376 -13.49 -13.73 -16.10
CA LEU A 376 -13.91 -14.00 -14.73
C LEU A 376 -15.24 -13.28 -14.44
N ILE A 377 -16.25 -14.03 -14.00
CA ILE A 377 -17.51 -13.47 -13.53
C ILE A 377 -17.30 -12.96 -12.10
N VAL A 378 -17.41 -11.65 -11.95
CA VAL A 378 -17.35 -10.97 -10.65
C VAL A 378 -18.69 -10.23 -10.49
N PRO A 379 -19.33 -10.24 -9.31
CA PRO A 379 -19.08 -11.21 -8.25
C PRO A 379 -19.41 -12.63 -8.75
N ARG A 380 -18.72 -13.65 -8.20
CA ARG A 380 -19.05 -15.05 -8.54
C ARG A 380 -20.54 -15.31 -8.22
N PRO A 381 -21.33 -15.83 -9.18
CA PRO A 381 -22.70 -16.27 -8.91
C PRO A 381 -22.73 -17.30 -7.79
N ARG A 382 -23.61 -17.10 -6.80
CA ARG A 382 -23.79 -18.03 -5.68
C ARG A 382 -24.50 -19.29 -6.18
N GLY A 383 -24.05 -20.45 -5.72
CA GLY A 383 -24.68 -21.73 -6.04
C GLY A 383 -25.46 -22.29 -4.86
N GLU A 384 -26.42 -23.18 -5.12
CA GLU A 384 -27.21 -23.87 -4.09
C GLU A 384 -26.49 -25.15 -3.60
N THR A 385 -25.22 -25.04 -3.26
CA THR A 385 -24.42 -26.18 -2.80
C THR A 385 -24.12 -26.08 -1.31
N GLY A 386 -23.96 -27.22 -0.63
CA GLY A 386 -23.50 -27.22 0.77
C GLY A 386 -22.14 -26.55 0.98
N ALA A 387 -21.33 -26.42 -0.08
CA ALA A 387 -20.08 -25.66 -0.01
C ALA A 387 -20.32 -24.13 0.12
N GLU A 388 -21.37 -23.61 -0.51
CA GLU A 388 -21.80 -22.20 -0.36
C GLU A 388 -22.23 -21.94 1.08
N GLU A 389 -23.01 -22.86 1.66
CA GLU A 389 -23.43 -22.77 3.06
C GLU A 389 -22.23 -22.77 4.01
N TRP A 390 -21.25 -23.66 3.81
CA TRP A 390 -20.04 -23.69 4.63
C TRP A 390 -19.22 -22.41 4.50
N TYR A 391 -19.09 -21.88 3.29
CA TYR A 391 -18.41 -20.61 3.06
C TYR A 391 -19.13 -19.45 3.75
N LEU A 392 -20.45 -19.34 3.60
CA LEU A 392 -21.24 -18.30 4.24
C LEU A 392 -21.23 -18.45 5.77
N ALA A 393 -21.29 -19.66 6.31
CA ALA A 393 -21.15 -19.90 7.76
C ALA A 393 -19.77 -19.47 8.27
N TRP A 394 -18.71 -19.75 7.51
CA TRP A 394 -17.35 -19.29 7.83
C TRP A 394 -17.24 -17.76 7.77
N VAL A 395 -17.77 -17.12 6.71
CA VAL A 395 -17.80 -15.65 6.56
C VAL A 395 -18.63 -15.02 7.68
N TRP A 396 -19.79 -15.60 8.01
CA TRP A 396 -20.69 -15.12 9.04
C TRP A 396 -20.06 -15.27 10.43
N SER A 397 -19.43 -16.40 10.74
CA SER A 397 -18.67 -16.60 12.00
C SER A 397 -17.56 -15.55 12.14
N ARG A 398 -16.86 -15.23 11.04
CA ARG A 398 -15.90 -14.13 10.99
C ARG A 398 -16.53 -12.75 11.19
N ASN A 399 -17.76 -12.56 10.70
CA ASN A 399 -18.47 -11.30 10.79
C ASN A 399 -19.24 -11.12 12.12
N GLN A 400 -19.64 -12.15 12.85
CA GLN A 400 -20.50 -12.06 14.04
C GLN A 400 -19.77 -12.40 15.35
N GLY A 401 -18.60 -13.03 15.27
CA GLY A 401 -17.78 -13.30 16.45
C GLY A 401 -18.43 -14.31 17.40
N GLU A 402 -19.05 -15.37 16.89
CA GLU A 402 -19.48 -16.47 17.74
C GLU A 402 -18.26 -17.30 18.20
N THR A 403 -18.22 -17.53 19.52
CA THR A 403 -17.12 -18.16 20.27
C THR A 403 -16.88 -19.64 19.97
N ARG A 404 -17.78 -20.30 19.22
CA ARG A 404 -17.75 -21.76 19.09
C ARG A 404 -16.81 -22.31 18.02
N THR A 405 -16.27 -21.50 17.10
CA THR A 405 -15.48 -22.04 15.98
C THR A 405 -14.10 -21.44 15.75
N ASN A 406 -13.78 -20.18 16.11
CA ASN A 406 -12.39 -19.68 15.98
C ASN A 406 -12.13 -18.33 16.72
N PRO A 407 -11.24 -18.26 17.72
CA PRO A 407 -10.83 -16.99 18.35
C PRO A 407 -10.16 -15.98 17.37
N LEU A 408 -9.47 -16.46 16.33
CA LEU A 408 -8.74 -15.63 15.37
C LEU A 408 -9.66 -14.81 14.44
N THR A 409 -10.88 -15.30 14.18
CA THR A 409 -11.83 -14.63 13.29
C THR A 409 -12.50 -13.43 13.97
N MET A 410 -12.71 -13.48 15.28
CA MET A 410 -13.25 -12.38 16.10
C MET A 410 -12.32 -11.14 16.10
N GLN A 411 -11.00 -11.37 16.10
CA GLN A 411 -10.00 -10.31 16.12
C GLN A 411 -9.80 -9.63 14.77
N ASN A 412 -9.86 -10.37 13.66
CA ASN A 412 -9.80 -9.79 12.31
C ASN A 412 -10.88 -8.72 12.09
N ARG A 413 -12.04 -8.85 12.76
CA ARG A 413 -13.09 -7.83 12.77
C ARG A 413 -12.80 -6.68 13.74
N LYS A 414 -12.59 -6.95 15.03
CA LYS A 414 -12.49 -5.90 16.08
C LYS A 414 -11.19 -5.10 16.04
N LYS A 415 -10.07 -5.70 15.62
CA LYS A 415 -8.75 -5.05 15.64
C LYS A 415 -8.16 -4.85 14.24
N GLY A 416 -8.85 -5.26 13.16
CA GLY A 416 -8.31 -5.17 11.79
C GLY A 416 -6.98 -5.92 11.67
N GLY A 417 -6.95 -7.19 12.10
CA GLY A 417 -5.72 -8.00 12.12
C GLY A 417 -5.01 -8.08 10.75
N PRO A 418 -3.73 -8.48 10.71
CA PRO A 418 -2.90 -8.47 9.49
C PRO A 418 -3.51 -9.22 8.30
N VAL A 419 -4.37 -10.21 8.55
CA VAL A 419 -5.07 -11.00 7.52
C VAL A 419 -6.22 -10.22 6.85
N SER A 420 -6.75 -9.17 7.50
CA SER A 420 -7.83 -8.32 6.96
C SER A 420 -7.32 -7.10 6.16
N LEU A 421 -6.00 -6.88 6.15
CA LEU A 421 -5.35 -5.73 5.53
C LEU A 421 -4.42 -6.11 4.37
N GLY A 422 -4.07 -7.40 4.28
CA GLY A 422 -3.31 -8.02 3.18
C GLY A 422 -4.04 -7.97 1.86
#